data_AF-A0A6H2ZXV9-F1
#
_entry.id   AF-A0A6H2ZXV9-F1
#
_cell.length_a   1.000
_cell.length_b   1.000
_cell.length_c   1.000
_cell.angle_alpha   90.00
_cell.angle_beta   90.00
_cell.angle_gamma   90.00
#
_symmetry.space_group_name_H-M   'P 1'
#
loop_
_entity.id
_entity.type
_entity.pdbx_description
1 polymer ?
#
loop_
_entity_poly.entity_id
_entity_poly.type
_entity_poly.pdbx_seq_one_letter_code
_entity_poly.pdbx_strand_id
1 'polypeptide(L)'
;MNTSKDEATPSVFQKQFCIHEKLKAENSHWSYAFPVSTVHGNGKHQLHTSLLDDVEFAVYEKTGTHFVLVDFAKDYSSLNDDAKKIIDANPKAKASILAWEKEKFRWVD
;
A
#
# COMPACT_ATOMS: atom_id res chain seq x y z
N MET A 1 -29.53 2.77 -47.16
CA MET A 1 -28.77 1.57 -46.74
C MET A 1 -27.72 2.02 -45.74
N ASN A 2 -27.66 1.31 -44.63
CA ASN A 2 -27.02 1.69 -43.36
C ASN A 2 -25.51 1.96 -43.49
N THR A 3 -25.02 2.99 -42.81
CA THR A 3 -23.68 2.96 -42.23
C THR A 3 -23.77 3.29 -40.75
N SER A 4 -23.23 2.37 -39.98
CA SER A 4 -23.32 2.24 -38.54
C SER A 4 -22.72 3.44 -37.82
N LYS A 5 -23.43 3.89 -36.80
CA LYS A 5 -22.97 4.85 -35.81
C LYS A 5 -22.00 4.09 -34.89
N ASP A 6 -20.70 4.29 -35.06
CA ASP A 6 -19.71 3.83 -34.10
C ASP A 6 -19.99 4.53 -32.76
N GLU A 7 -20.58 3.79 -31.83
CA GLU A 7 -20.64 4.19 -30.43
C GLU A 7 -19.22 4.12 -29.86
N ALA A 8 -18.59 5.29 -29.75
CA ALA A 8 -17.37 5.45 -28.97
C ALA A 8 -17.70 5.19 -27.49
N THR A 9 -17.40 3.99 -27.02
CA THR A 9 -17.40 3.64 -25.60
C THR A 9 -16.49 4.64 -24.87
N PRO A 10 -16.93 5.31 -23.80
CA PRO A 10 -16.06 6.21 -23.07
C PRO A 10 -14.96 5.36 -22.43
N SER A 11 -13.72 5.58 -22.86
CA SER A 11 -12.52 5.09 -22.19
C SER A 11 -12.61 5.53 -20.74
N VAL A 12 -12.89 4.60 -19.84
CA VAL A 12 -12.73 4.81 -18.40
C VAL A 12 -11.24 5.01 -18.21
N PHE A 13 -10.80 6.26 -18.19
CA PHE A 13 -9.48 6.61 -17.69
C PHE A 13 -9.45 6.16 -16.23
N GLN A 14 -8.95 4.95 -15.99
CA GLN A 14 -8.66 4.47 -14.65
C GLN A 14 -7.62 5.44 -14.09
N LYS A 15 -8.04 6.21 -13.08
CA LYS A 15 -7.17 7.18 -12.43
C LYS A 15 -5.98 6.41 -11.86
N GLN A 16 -4.77 6.74 -12.33
CA GLN A 16 -3.54 6.16 -11.80
C GLN A 16 -3.49 6.39 -10.29
N PHE A 17 -3.11 5.34 -9.54
CA PHE A 17 -2.95 5.43 -8.10
C PHE A 17 -2.03 6.59 -7.70
N CYS A 18 -2.47 7.40 -6.73
CA CYS A 18 -1.70 8.53 -6.20
C CYS A 18 -1.68 8.50 -4.67
N ILE A 19 -0.53 8.21 -4.08
CA ILE A 19 -0.38 8.10 -2.62
C ILE A 19 -0.74 9.39 -1.88
N HIS A 20 -0.44 10.56 -2.45
CA HIS A 20 -0.79 11.85 -1.84
C HIS A 20 -2.30 12.07 -1.78
N GLU A 21 -3.06 11.59 -2.77
CA GLU A 21 -4.51 11.67 -2.75
C GLU A 21 -5.10 10.71 -1.72
N LYS A 22 -4.56 9.49 -1.62
CA LYS A 22 -4.99 8.51 -0.62
C LYS A 22 -4.75 8.99 0.81
N LEU A 23 -3.55 9.51 1.10
CA LEU A 23 -3.21 10.11 2.40
C LEU A 23 -4.22 11.20 2.80
N LYS A 24 -4.60 12.07 1.85
CA LYS A 24 -5.58 13.14 2.08
C LYS A 24 -7.00 12.61 2.25
N ALA A 25 -7.43 11.69 1.38
CA ALA A 25 -8.79 11.15 1.39
C ALA A 25 -9.08 10.37 2.68
N GLU A 26 -8.09 9.65 3.19
CA GLU A 26 -8.22 8.83 4.40
C GLU A 26 -7.82 9.57 5.68
N ASN A 27 -7.39 10.84 5.58
CA ASN A 27 -6.85 11.61 6.71
C ASN A 27 -5.80 10.80 7.50
N SER A 28 -4.88 10.17 6.77
CA SER A 28 -3.98 9.14 7.30
C SER A 28 -2.91 9.72 8.23
N HIS A 29 -2.50 8.92 9.21
CA HIS A 29 -1.43 9.25 10.16
C HIS A 29 -0.03 8.92 9.61
N TRP A 30 0.07 8.14 8.54
CA TRP A 30 1.35 7.76 7.97
C TRP A 30 2.07 8.96 7.35
N SER A 31 3.36 9.07 7.66
CA SER A 31 4.21 10.05 7.00
C SER A 31 4.43 9.64 5.54
N TYR A 32 4.33 10.59 4.61
CA TYR A 32 4.66 10.37 3.20
C TYR A 32 6.12 9.93 3.01
N ALA A 33 7.05 10.51 3.77
CA ALA A 33 8.46 10.16 3.69
C ALA A 33 9.17 10.41 5.02
N PHE A 34 10.28 9.70 5.26
CA PHE A 34 11.16 9.91 6.40
C PHE A 34 12.64 9.68 6.03
N PRO A 35 13.60 10.32 6.72
CA PRO A 35 15.00 10.23 6.35
C PRO A 35 15.60 8.85 6.64
N VAL A 36 16.51 8.42 5.78
CA VAL A 36 17.34 7.23 6.00
C VAL A 36 18.35 7.55 7.11
N SER A 37 18.36 6.73 8.16
CA SER A 37 19.36 6.76 9.22
C SER A 37 20.28 5.54 9.14
N THR A 38 21.39 5.58 9.89
CA THR A 38 22.37 4.49 9.95
C THR A 38 21.78 3.19 10.50
N VAL A 39 20.76 3.25 11.36
CA VAL A 39 20.12 2.05 11.92
C VAL A 39 19.35 1.23 10.89
N HIS A 40 19.00 1.83 9.74
CA HIS A 40 18.35 1.12 8.64
C HIS A 40 19.32 0.29 7.79
N GLY A 41 20.63 0.47 7.98
CA GLY A 41 21.68 -0.23 7.23
C GLY A 41 21.47 -0.14 5.72
N ASN A 42 21.59 -1.29 5.04
CA ASN A 42 21.41 -1.42 3.59
C ASN A 42 19.96 -1.73 3.18
N GLY A 43 19.00 -1.58 4.08
CA GLY A 43 17.58 -1.82 3.79
C GLY A 43 17.08 -0.97 2.63
N LYS A 44 16.41 -1.63 1.66
CA LYS A 44 15.76 -0.97 0.51
C LYS A 44 14.28 -0.70 0.74
N HIS A 45 13.66 -1.46 1.64
CA HIS A 45 12.25 -1.33 1.97
C HIS A 45 12.07 -1.36 3.49
N GLN A 46 11.02 -0.71 3.97
CA GLN A 46 10.59 -0.76 5.37
C GLN A 46 9.11 -1.12 5.41
N LEU A 47 8.75 -1.97 6.38
CA LEU A 47 7.36 -2.27 6.71
C LEU A 47 7.11 -1.68 8.09
N HIS A 48 6.21 -0.72 8.17
CA HIS A 48 5.75 -0.16 9.44
C HIS A 48 4.37 -0.75 9.79
N THR A 49 4.14 -0.98 11.08
CA THR A 49 2.88 -1.54 11.59
C THR A 49 2.33 -0.66 12.69
N SER A 50 1.09 -0.22 12.54
CA SER A 50 0.26 0.23 13.66
C SER A 50 -0.49 -1.00 14.17
N LEU A 51 -0.37 -1.33 15.46
CA LEU A 51 -0.97 -2.54 16.06
C LEU A 51 -1.87 -2.25 17.27
N LEU A 52 -1.92 -1.01 17.76
CA LEU A 52 -2.59 -0.68 19.02
C LEU A 52 -4.08 -0.38 18.84
N ASP A 53 -4.40 0.54 17.92
CA ASP A 53 -5.79 0.96 17.69
C ASP A 53 -6.40 0.12 16.56
N ASP A 54 -6.18 0.56 15.32
CA ASP A 54 -6.51 -0.19 14.11
C ASP A 54 -5.23 -0.78 13.52
N VAL A 55 -5.23 -2.11 13.33
CA VAL A 55 -4.13 -2.79 12.64
C VAL A 55 -4.03 -2.25 11.21
N GLU A 56 -2.89 -1.64 10.92
CA GLU A 56 -2.59 -1.06 9.62
C GLU A 56 -1.11 -1.22 9.28
N PHE A 57 -0.84 -1.43 8.00
CA PHE A 57 0.48 -1.69 7.44
C PHE A 57 0.86 -0.58 6.46
N ALA A 58 2.07 -0.06 6.56
CA ALA A 58 2.62 0.89 5.60
C ALA A 58 3.92 0.36 5.00
N VAL A 59 4.01 0.39 3.67
CA VAL A 59 5.16 -0.09 2.90
C VAL A 59 5.92 1.10 2.34
N TYR A 60 7.21 1.17 2.64
CA TYR A 60 8.09 2.23 2.16
C TYR A 60 9.21 1.68 1.29
N GLU A 61 9.61 2.45 0.28
CA GLU A 61 10.77 2.19 -0.57
C GLU A 61 11.82 3.28 -0.40
N LYS A 62 13.10 2.89 -0.38
CA LYS A 62 14.21 3.83 -0.29
C LYS A 62 14.43 4.54 -1.62
N THR A 63 14.25 5.86 -1.63
CA THR A 63 14.59 6.75 -2.73
C THR A 63 15.63 7.77 -2.27
N GLY A 64 16.89 7.56 -2.67
CA GLY A 64 18.01 8.41 -2.27
C GLY A 64 18.24 8.38 -0.76
N THR A 65 18.04 9.53 -0.11
CA THR A 65 18.23 9.72 1.34
C THR A 65 16.96 9.57 2.16
N HIS A 66 15.84 9.17 1.54
CA HIS A 66 14.55 9.00 2.21
C HIS A 66 13.94 7.63 1.94
N PHE A 67 13.11 7.18 2.87
CA PHE A 67 12.09 6.18 2.61
C PHE A 67 10.80 6.91 2.25
N VAL A 68 10.22 6.56 1.10
CA VAL A 68 9.00 7.17 0.55
C VAL A 68 7.88 6.12 0.59
N LEU A 69 6.70 6.54 1.03
CA LEU A 69 5.53 5.68 1.17
C LEU A 69 5.05 5.21 -0.20
N VAL A 70 4.98 3.89 -0.37
CA VAL A 70 4.46 3.23 -1.56
C VAL A 70 2.95 3.06 -1.42
N ASP A 71 2.51 2.48 -0.30
CA ASP A 71 1.10 2.38 0.07
C ASP A 71 0.93 2.05 1.56
N PHE A 72 -0.30 2.21 2.05
CA PHE A 72 -0.73 1.74 3.36
C PHE A 72 -2.13 1.13 3.30
N ALA A 73 -2.41 0.11 4.09
CA ALA A 73 -3.74 -0.50 4.17
C ALA A 73 -3.92 -1.34 5.43
N LYS A 74 -5.17 -1.65 5.78
CA LYS A 74 -5.53 -2.54 6.88
C LYS A 74 -5.40 -4.03 6.53
N ASP A 75 -5.29 -4.33 5.24
CA ASP A 75 -5.17 -5.69 4.71
C ASP A 75 -4.33 -5.69 3.42
N TYR A 76 -3.72 -6.84 3.13
CA TYR A 76 -2.86 -7.10 2.00
C TYR A 76 -3.57 -6.90 0.67
N SER A 77 -4.85 -7.26 0.58
CA SER A 77 -5.61 -7.21 -0.67
C SER A 77 -5.86 -5.78 -1.14
N SER A 78 -5.98 -4.84 -0.20
CA SER A 78 -6.20 -3.42 -0.42
C SER A 78 -4.94 -2.62 -0.79
N LEU A 79 -3.76 -3.23 -0.69
CA LEU A 79 -2.51 -2.59 -1.12
C LEU A 79 -2.43 -2.50 -2.66
N ASN A 80 -1.74 -1.47 -3.15
CA ASN A 80 -1.40 -1.36 -4.55
C ASN A 80 -0.38 -2.44 -4.98
N ASP A 81 -0.23 -2.60 -6.30
CA ASP A 81 0.59 -3.66 -6.87
C ASP A 81 2.08 -3.53 -6.53
N ASP A 82 2.60 -2.31 -6.39
CA ASP A 82 4.00 -2.06 -6.04
C ASP A 82 4.30 -2.47 -4.59
N ALA A 83 3.41 -2.13 -3.65
CA ALA A 83 3.52 -2.54 -2.25
C ALA A 83 3.39 -4.06 -2.12
N LYS A 84 2.45 -4.68 -2.84
CA LYS A 84 2.30 -6.15 -2.89
C LYS A 84 3.56 -6.82 -3.39
N LYS A 85 4.16 -6.30 -4.47
CA LYS A 85 5.43 -6.82 -5.02
C LYS A 85 6.58 -6.76 -4.01
N ILE A 86 6.68 -5.68 -3.24
CA ILE A 86 7.69 -5.55 -2.17
C ILE A 86 7.46 -6.57 -1.06
N ILE A 87 6.22 -6.75 -0.62
CA ILE A 87 5.86 -7.73 0.43
C ILE A 87 6.09 -9.16 -0.07
N ASP A 88 5.68 -9.48 -1.30
CA ASP A 88 5.81 -10.79 -1.91
C ASP A 88 7.27 -11.24 -2.06
N ALA A 89 8.19 -10.29 -2.22
CA ALA A 89 9.62 -10.57 -2.21
C ALA A 89 10.15 -11.05 -0.85
N ASN A 90 9.39 -10.91 0.24
CA ASN A 90 9.72 -11.41 1.57
C ASN A 90 8.57 -12.24 2.16
N PRO A 91 8.59 -13.58 1.97
CA PRO A 91 7.53 -14.48 2.42
C PRO A 91 7.21 -14.37 3.93
N LYS A 92 8.18 -14.03 4.77
CA LYS A 92 7.96 -13.86 6.22
C LYS A 92 7.13 -12.62 6.51
N ALA A 93 7.39 -11.50 5.84
CA ALA A 93 6.61 -10.29 5.98
C ALA A 93 5.16 -10.52 5.55
N LYS A 94 4.96 -11.18 4.40
CA LYS A 94 3.63 -11.58 3.92
C LYS A 94 2.89 -12.45 4.94
N ALA A 95 3.56 -13.47 5.48
CA ALA A 95 2.96 -14.35 6.47
C ALA A 95 2.55 -13.60 7.74
N SER A 96 3.33 -12.62 8.20
CA SER A 96 2.97 -11.78 9.35
C SER A 96 1.71 -10.96 9.11
N ILE A 97 1.57 -10.33 7.94
CA ILE A 97 0.38 -9.54 7.58
C ILE A 97 -0.87 -10.44 7.53
N LEU A 98 -0.79 -11.57 6.82
CA LEU A 98 -1.92 -12.50 6.69
C LEU A 98 -2.31 -13.15 8.02
N ALA A 99 -1.35 -13.37 8.93
CA ALA A 99 -1.64 -13.86 10.27
C ALA A 99 -2.46 -12.84 11.07
N TRP A 100 -2.09 -11.56 11.02
CA TRP A 100 -2.87 -10.50 11.67
C TRP A 100 -4.27 -10.35 11.10
N GLU A 101 -4.43 -10.44 9.77
CA GLU A 101 -5.75 -10.45 9.14
C GLU A 101 -6.61 -11.59 9.69
N LYS A 102 -6.07 -12.81 9.74
CA LYS A 102 -6.78 -13.97 10.27
C LYS A 102 -7.19 -13.79 11.73
N GLU A 103 -6.31 -13.24 12.57
CA GLU A 103 -6.64 -12.98 13.98
C GLU A 103 -7.67 -11.87 14.14
N LYS A 104 -7.66 -10.83 13.28
CA LYS A 104 -8.71 -9.79 13.27
C LYS A 104 -10.10 -10.40 13.12
N PHE A 105 -10.26 -11.41 12.28
CA PHE A 105 -11.54 -12.12 12.10
C PHE A 105 -11.92 -13.04 13.27
N ARG A 106 -11.00 -13.40 14.17
CA ARG A 106 -11.31 -14.29 15.32
C ARG A 106 -11.95 -13.58 16.52
N TRP A 107 -11.88 -12.26 16.59
CA TRP A 107 -12.41 -11.47 17.72
C TRP A 107 -13.72 -10.73 17.40
N VAL A 108 -14.29 -10.96 16.21
CA VAL A 108 -15.56 -10.35 15.76
C VAL A 108 -16.74 -11.33 15.84
N ASP A 109 -16.50 -12.54 16.38
CA ASP A 109 -17.50 -13.59 16.63
C ASP A 109 -17.90 -13.65 18.12
#